data_AF-A0AAW7ESL7-F1
#
_entry.id   AF-A0AAW7ESL7-F1
#
_cell.length_a   1.000
_cell.length_b   1.000
_cell.length_c   1.000
_cell.angle_alpha   90.00
_cell.angle_beta   90.00
_cell.angle_gamma   90.00
#
_symmetry.space_group_name_H-M   'P 1'
#
loop_
_entity.id
_entity.type
_entity.pdbx_description
1 polymer ?
#
loop_
_entity_poly.entity_id
_entity_poly.type
_entity_poly.pdbx_seq_one_letter_code
_entity_poly.pdbx_strand_id
1 'polypeptide(L)'
;MSRLTAIICACVIALLVLAAWKINHYRNNAITYKDQRDKATTRAESSEAVTSNVITAMNLIHDISQATQNAKNHLAQKGETRIVYIRQALEGDPCANQLVPSAATDSLREYADSLRTGPRGADKR
;
A
#
# COMPACT_ATOMS: atom_id res chain seq x y z
N MET A 1 -52.39 56.31 25.40
CA MET A 1 -50.95 55.99 25.27
C MET A 1 -50.19 57.29 25.07
N SER A 2 -49.30 57.70 25.97
CA SER A 2 -48.50 58.91 25.76
C SER A 2 -47.38 58.62 24.74
N ARG A 3 -46.92 59.65 24.02
CA ARG A 3 -45.78 59.52 23.08
C ARG A 3 -44.55 58.89 23.75
N LEU A 4 -44.39 59.15 25.05
CA LEU A 4 -43.32 58.59 25.89
C LEU A 4 -43.43 57.07 26.04
N THR A 5 -44.64 56.55 26.28
CA THR A 5 -44.89 55.11 26.38
C THR A 5 -44.53 54.40 25.07
N ALA A 6 -44.86 54.99 23.92
CA ALA A 6 -44.55 54.41 22.62
C ALA A 6 -43.03 54.34 22.33
N ILE A 7 -42.28 55.38 22.71
CA ILE A 7 -40.82 55.42 22.55
C ILE A 7 -40.16 54.36 23.43
N ILE A 8 -40.59 54.23 24.68
CA ILE A 8 -40.05 53.20 25.60
C ILE A 8 -40.31 51.80 25.05
N CYS A 9 -41.53 51.51 24.58
CA CYS A 9 -41.85 50.23 23.96
C CYS A 9 -40.98 49.94 22.73
N ALA A 10 -40.75 50.94 21.86
CA ALA A 10 -39.90 50.78 20.69
C ALA A 10 -38.44 50.46 21.07
N CYS A 11 -37.89 51.14 22.08
CA CYS A 11 -36.54 50.87 22.58
C CYS A 11 -36.42 49.45 23.17
N VAL A 12 -37.41 49.02 23.94
CA VAL A 12 -37.42 47.66 24.53
C VAL A 12 -37.46 46.59 23.43
N ILE A 13 -38.31 46.77 22.41
CA ILE A 13 -38.38 45.83 21.29
C ILE A 13 -37.06 45.80 20.52
N ALA A 14 -36.45 46.96 20.25
CA ALA A 14 -35.17 47.04 19.58
C ALA A 14 -34.05 46.32 20.35
N LEU A 15 -34.00 46.48 21.67
CA LEU A 15 -33.04 45.77 22.53
C LEU A 15 -33.25 44.24 22.48
N LEU A 16 -34.49 43.77 22.50
CA LEU A 16 -34.80 42.34 22.41
C LEU A 16 -34.39 41.74 21.06
N VAL A 17 -34.64 42.44 19.95
CA VAL A 17 -34.24 41.99 18.61
C VAL A 17 -32.72 41.92 18.47
N LEU A 18 -32.00 42.92 18.97
CA LEU A 18 -30.53 42.93 18.95
C LEU A 18 -29.94 41.82 19.82
N ALA A 19 -30.50 41.60 21.00
CA ALA A 19 -30.09 40.52 21.89
C ALA A 19 -30.32 39.14 21.25
N ALA A 20 -31.50 38.92 20.66
CA ALA A 20 -31.82 37.67 19.97
C ALA A 20 -30.88 37.41 18.79
N TRP A 21 -30.57 38.44 17.99
CA TRP A 21 -29.64 38.31 16.87
C TRP A 21 -28.21 37.96 17.34
N LYS A 22 -27.70 38.63 18.37
CA LYS A 22 -26.36 38.33 18.91
C LYS A 22 -26.26 36.93 19.50
N ILE A 23 -27.29 36.48 20.24
CA ILE A 23 -27.33 35.12 20.79
C ILE A 23 -27.31 34.09 19.66
N ASN A 24 -28.13 34.30 18.62
CA ASN A 24 -28.19 33.39 17.48
C ASN A 24 -26.87 33.35 16.70
N HIS A 25 -26.26 34.52 16.48
CA HIS A 25 -24.95 34.60 15.82
C HIS A 25 -23.87 33.83 16.59
N TYR A 26 -23.83 33.98 17.92
CA TYR A 26 -22.85 33.28 18.75
C TYR A 26 -23.08 31.76 18.77
N ARG A 27 -24.34 31.32 18.82
CA ARG A 27 -24.68 29.89 18.74
C ARG A 27 -24.31 29.28 17.38
N ASN A 28 -24.62 29.96 16.27
CA ASN A 28 -24.27 29.46 14.94
C ASN A 28 -22.76 29.37 14.75
N ASN A 29 -21.99 30.32 15.28
CA ASN A 29 -20.54 30.25 15.24
C ASN A 29 -20.03 29.05 16.05
N ALA A 30 -20.55 28.82 17.26
CA ALA A 30 -20.16 27.67 18.09
C ALA A 30 -20.48 26.31 17.43
N ILE A 31 -21.64 26.18 16.76
CA ILE A 31 -22.02 24.97 16.03
C ILE A 31 -21.06 24.75 14.84
N THR A 32 -20.73 25.81 14.11
CA THR A 32 -19.82 25.75 12.96
C THR A 32 -18.41 25.33 13.37
N TYR A 33 -17.89 25.90 14.47
CA TYR A 33 -16.57 25.50 15.00
C TYR A 33 -16.54 24.06 15.48
N LYS A 34 -17.64 23.59 16.09
CA LYS A 34 -17.77 22.19 16.51
C LYS A 34 -17.78 21.26 15.31
N ASP A 35 -18.57 21.54 14.28
CA ASP A 35 -18.63 20.74 13.05
C ASP A 35 -17.27 20.65 12.33
N GLN A 36 -16.55 21.78 12.23
CA GLN A 36 -15.21 21.78 11.66
C GLN A 36 -14.22 20.92 12.45
N ARG A 37 -14.30 20.96 13.79
CA ARG A 37 -13.48 20.11 14.65
C ARG A 37 -13.84 18.65 14.49
N ASP A 38 -15.11 18.29 14.55
CA ASP A 38 -15.55 16.90 14.40
C ASP A 38 -15.11 16.35 13.04
N LYS A 39 -15.26 17.14 11.96
CA LYS A 39 -14.77 16.78 10.62
C LYS A 39 -13.25 16.63 10.56
N ALA A 40 -12.50 17.48 11.24
CA ALA A 40 -11.03 17.37 11.31
C ALA A 40 -10.60 16.13 12.12
N THR A 41 -11.27 15.85 13.24
CA THR A 41 -11.04 14.66 14.07
C THR A 41 -11.33 13.39 13.28
N THR A 42 -12.49 13.28 12.62
CA THR A 42 -12.82 12.10 11.80
C THR A 42 -11.81 11.89 10.66
N ARG A 43 -11.32 12.99 10.05
CA ARG A 43 -10.24 12.90 9.03
C ARG A 43 -8.93 12.43 9.64
N ALA A 44 -8.57 12.91 10.82
CA ALA A 44 -7.38 12.48 11.54
C ALA A 44 -7.47 11.00 11.93
N GLU A 45 -8.58 10.56 12.55
CA GLU A 45 -8.84 9.15 12.89
C GLU A 45 -8.78 8.24 11.66
N SER A 46 -9.39 8.67 10.54
CA SER A 46 -9.31 7.91 9.29
C SER A 46 -7.87 7.81 8.76
N SER A 47 -7.07 8.87 8.91
CA SER A 47 -5.68 8.90 8.46
C SER A 47 -4.78 8.08 9.39
N GLU A 48 -5.05 8.09 10.70
CA GLU A 48 -4.38 7.28 11.71
C GLU A 48 -4.63 5.78 11.46
N ALA A 49 -5.88 5.40 11.18
CA ALA A 49 -6.24 4.03 10.84
C ALA A 49 -5.53 3.56 9.55
N VAL A 50 -5.50 4.39 8.51
CA VAL A 50 -4.77 4.08 7.27
C VAL A 50 -3.27 3.96 7.53
N THR A 51 -2.68 4.87 8.30
CA THR A 51 -1.25 4.87 8.61
C THR A 51 -0.85 3.62 9.41
N SER A 52 -1.65 3.22 10.40
CA SER A 52 -1.41 1.98 11.16
C SER A 52 -1.43 0.73 10.29
N ASN A 53 -2.39 0.65 9.35
CA ASN A 53 -2.46 -0.45 8.38
C ASN A 53 -1.23 -0.48 7.46
N VAL A 54 -0.79 0.68 6.98
CA VAL A 54 0.41 0.79 6.12
C VAL A 54 1.68 0.39 6.89
N ILE A 55 1.86 0.85 8.13
CA ILE A 55 3.00 0.47 8.98
C ILE A 55 3.01 -1.05 9.22
N THR A 56 1.85 -1.63 9.55
CA THR A 56 1.70 -3.08 9.73
C THR A 56 2.09 -3.84 8.46
N ALA A 57 1.62 -3.39 7.29
CA ALA A 57 1.97 -4.00 6.01
C ALA A 57 3.47 -3.88 5.70
N MET A 58 4.10 -2.74 5.99
CA MET A 58 5.53 -2.51 5.79
C MET A 58 6.38 -3.47 6.64
N ASN A 59 6.03 -3.63 7.92
CA ASN A 59 6.69 -4.58 8.82
C ASN A 59 6.53 -6.02 8.31
N LEU A 60 5.33 -6.40 7.88
CA LEU A 60 5.08 -7.72 7.30
C LEU A 60 5.93 -7.98 6.04
N ILE A 61 6.04 -7.00 5.14
CA ILE A 61 6.86 -7.11 3.93
C ILE A 61 8.34 -7.26 4.29
N HIS A 62 8.83 -6.50 5.28
CA HIS A 62 10.20 -6.63 5.78
C HIS A 62 10.45 -8.05 6.30
N ASP A 63 9.57 -8.57 7.14
CA ASP A 63 9.70 -9.91 7.74
C ASP A 63 9.69 -11.01 6.67
N ILE A 64 8.77 -10.92 5.69
CA ILE A 64 8.70 -11.85 4.56
C ILE A 64 9.99 -11.77 3.73
N SER A 65 10.48 -10.57 3.44
CA SER A 65 11.70 -10.36 2.67
C SER A 65 12.91 -10.96 3.39
N GLN A 66 13.04 -10.73 4.70
CA GLN A 66 14.11 -11.29 5.51
C GLN A 66 14.03 -12.82 5.59
N ALA A 67 12.85 -13.39 5.85
CA ALA A 67 12.66 -14.84 5.86
C ALA A 67 12.97 -15.47 4.50
N THR A 68 12.58 -14.81 3.40
CA THR A 68 12.86 -15.25 2.04
C THR A 68 14.36 -15.20 1.74
N GLN A 69 15.04 -14.13 2.15
CA GLN A 69 16.48 -13.97 1.94
C GLN A 69 17.27 -15.00 2.75
N ASN A 70 16.85 -15.26 4.00
CA ASN A 70 17.44 -16.31 4.83
C ASN A 70 17.27 -17.69 4.21
N ALA A 71 16.07 -18.01 3.69
CA ALA A 71 15.82 -19.26 2.98
C ALA A 71 16.69 -19.38 1.72
N LYS A 72 16.88 -18.29 0.96
CA LYS A 72 17.80 -18.28 -0.19
C LYS A 72 19.24 -18.55 0.22
N ASN A 73 19.73 -17.94 1.29
CA ASN A 73 21.09 -18.18 1.80
C ASN A 73 21.27 -19.64 2.23
N HIS A 74 20.28 -20.20 2.93
CA HIS A 74 20.31 -21.60 3.35
C HIS A 74 20.25 -22.57 2.16
N LEU A 75 19.47 -22.25 1.12
CA LEU A 75 19.44 -23.02 -0.13
C LEU A 75 20.75 -22.92 -0.91
N ALA A 76 21.35 -21.73 -0.99
CA ALA A 76 22.65 -21.53 -1.64
C ALA A 76 23.73 -22.37 -0.97
N GLN A 77 23.81 -22.33 0.37
CA GLN A 77 24.76 -23.13 1.15
C GLN A 77 24.54 -24.64 0.97
N LYS A 78 23.28 -25.10 1.05
CA LYS A 78 22.95 -26.53 0.84
C LYS A 78 23.20 -26.98 -0.60
N GLY A 79 22.99 -26.09 -1.57
CA GLY A 79 23.30 -26.30 -2.98
C GLY A 79 24.80 -26.42 -3.21
N GLU A 80 25.62 -25.58 -2.56
CA GLU A 80 27.08 -25.60 -2.65
C GLU A 80 27.64 -26.96 -2.20
N THR A 81 27.13 -27.50 -1.09
CA THR A 81 27.50 -28.86 -0.62
C THR A 81 27.08 -29.95 -1.62
N ARG A 82 25.90 -29.83 -2.25
CA ARG A 82 25.45 -30.81 -3.25
C ARG A 82 26.25 -30.75 -4.54
N ILE A 83 26.64 -29.56 -5.00
CA ILE A 83 27.46 -29.39 -6.21
C ILE A 83 28.83 -30.05 -6.02
N VAL A 84 29.44 -29.90 -4.85
CA VAL A 84 30.72 -30.57 -4.53
C VAL A 84 30.58 -32.08 -4.60
N TYR A 85 29.54 -32.65 -3.99
CA TYR A 85 29.31 -34.10 -4.02
C TYR A 85 29.07 -34.63 -5.45
N ILE A 86 28.27 -33.92 -6.25
CA ILE A 86 27.99 -34.32 -7.63
C ILE A 86 29.25 -34.23 -8.48
N ARG A 87 30.04 -33.14 -8.36
CA ARG A 87 31.32 -33.02 -9.07
C ARG A 87 32.27 -34.15 -8.70
N GLN A 88 32.39 -34.47 -7.41
CA GLN A 88 33.24 -35.57 -6.93
C GLN A 88 32.79 -36.93 -7.49
N ALA A 89 31.48 -37.17 -7.60
CA ALA A 89 30.94 -38.41 -8.18
C ALA A 89 31.14 -38.50 -9.71
N LEU A 90 31.19 -37.35 -10.40
CA LEU A 90 31.37 -37.26 -11.85
C LEU A 90 32.84 -37.21 -12.28
N GLU A 91 33.79 -36.93 -11.38
CA GLU A 91 35.23 -36.87 -11.69
C GLU A 91 35.77 -38.16 -12.34
N GLY A 92 35.19 -39.31 -12.02
CA GLY A 92 35.56 -40.61 -12.59
C GLY A 92 34.79 -41.02 -13.85
N ASP A 93 33.77 -40.27 -14.27
CA ASP A 93 32.94 -40.61 -15.43
C ASP A 93 33.48 -39.92 -16.71
N PRO A 94 34.00 -40.69 -17.69
CA PRO A 94 34.51 -40.11 -18.93
C PRO A 94 33.44 -39.38 -19.75
N CYS A 95 32.16 -39.75 -19.61
CA CYS A 95 31.05 -39.09 -20.30
C CYS A 95 30.73 -37.70 -19.72
N ALA A 96 31.04 -37.47 -18.44
CA ALA A 96 30.75 -36.21 -17.75
C ALA A 96 31.81 -35.12 -17.99
N ASN A 97 33.04 -35.53 -18.32
CA ASN A 97 34.18 -34.63 -18.58
C ASN A 97 34.39 -34.34 -20.08
N GLN A 98 33.63 -34.99 -20.96
CA GLN A 98 33.68 -34.75 -22.40
C GLN A 98 32.93 -33.45 -22.74
N LEU A 99 33.60 -32.51 -23.42
CA LEU A 99 32.90 -31.35 -23.96
C LEU A 99 31.86 -31.80 -24.98
N VAL A 100 30.62 -31.36 -24.80
CA VAL A 100 29.58 -31.50 -25.82
C VAL A 100 29.96 -30.61 -27.01
N PRO A 101 29.99 -31.14 -28.24
CA PRO A 101 30.27 -30.34 -29.42
C PRO A 101 29.30 -29.14 -29.51
N SER A 102 29.82 -27.96 -29.87
CA SER A 102 29.03 -26.73 -29.95
C SER A 102 27.81 -26.88 -30.86
N ALA A 103 27.96 -27.55 -32.00
CA ALA A 103 26.87 -27.82 -32.93
C ALA A 103 25.70 -28.61 -32.29
N ALA A 104 26.00 -29.59 -31.44
CA ALA A 104 24.99 -30.36 -30.72
C ALA A 104 24.34 -29.50 -29.62
N THR A 105 25.13 -28.66 -28.95
CA THR A 105 24.65 -27.72 -27.93
C THR A 105 23.71 -26.69 -28.54
N ASP A 106 24.06 -26.13 -29.69
CA ASP A 106 23.28 -25.13 -30.40
C ASP A 106 21.96 -25.74 -30.91
N SER A 107 22.02 -26.96 -31.45
CA SER A 107 20.82 -27.69 -31.89
C SER A 107 19.84 -27.96 -30.73
N LEU A 108 20.37 -28.35 -29.55
CA LEU A 108 19.56 -28.56 -28.35
C LEU A 108 18.97 -27.25 -27.83
N ARG A 109 19.73 -26.15 -27.90
CA ARG A 109 19.28 -24.82 -27.50
C ARG A 109 18.15 -24.33 -28.39
N GLU A 110 18.31 -24.46 -29.71
CA GLU A 110 17.31 -24.10 -30.70
C GLU A 110 16.02 -24.91 -30.51
N TYR A 111 16.13 -26.23 -30.28
CA TYR A 111 14.97 -27.06 -29.97
C TYR A 111 14.27 -26.62 -28.67
N ALA A 112 15.01 -26.33 -27.61
CA ALA A 112 14.43 -25.85 -26.34
C ALA A 112 13.72 -24.49 -26.49
N ASP A 113 14.27 -23.59 -27.30
CA ASP A 113 13.68 -22.28 -27.60
C ASP A 113 12.41 -22.44 -28.47
N SER A 114 12.37 -23.42 -29.37
CA SER A 114 11.17 -23.79 -30.12
C SER A 114 10.03 -24.30 -29.22
N LEU A 115 10.36 -25.02 -28.14
CA LEU A 115 9.37 -25.47 -27.15
C LEU A 115 8.85 -24.32 -26.27
N ARG A 116 9.70 -23.34 -25.96
CA ARG A 116 9.31 -22.14 -25.19
C ARG A 116 8.45 -21.18 -26.00
N THR A 117 8.70 -21.09 -27.30
CA THR A 117 7.86 -20.39 -28.24
C THR A 117 6.69 -21.28 -28.64
N GLY A 118 5.83 -21.59 -27.67
CA GLY A 118 4.56 -22.27 -27.94
C GLY A 118 3.80 -21.57 -29.08
N PRO A 119 2.93 -22.28 -29.82
CA PRO A 119 2.29 -21.74 -31.02
C PRO A 119 1.67 -20.41 -30.64
N ARG A 120 2.21 -19.33 -31.22
CA ARG A 120 1.70 -17.98 -31.06
C ARG A 120 0.26 -18.08 -31.52
N GLY A 121 -0.66 -18.19 -30.54
CA GLY A 121 -2.08 -18.34 -30.79
C GLY A 121 -2.43 -17.29 -31.84
N ALA A 122 -2.92 -17.75 -32.98
CA ALA A 122 -3.43 -16.88 -34.00
C ALA A 122 -4.66 -16.22 -33.39
N ASP A 123 -4.44 -15.14 -32.65
CA ASP A 123 -5.44 -14.16 -32.30
C ASP A 123 -5.78 -13.41 -33.59
N LYS A 124 -6.60 -14.08 -34.39
CA LYS A 124 -7.37 -13.49 -35.46
C LYS A 124 -8.83 -13.74 -35.11
N ARG A 125 -9.39 -12.95 -34.20
CA ARG A 125 -10.73 -12.39 -34.39
C ARG A 125 -11.02 -11.22 -33.47
#